data_AF-A0A3M6KD52-F1
#
_entry.id   AF-A0A3M6KD52-F1
#
_cell.length_a   1.000
_cell.length_b   1.000
_cell.length_c   1.000
_cell.angle_alpha   90.00
_cell.angle_beta   90.00
_cell.angle_gamma   90.00
#
_symmetry.space_group_name_H-M   'P 1'
#
loop_
_entity.id
_entity.type
_entity.pdbx_description
1 polymer ?
#
loop_
_entity_poly.entity_id
_entity_poly.type
_entity_poly.pdbx_seq_one_letter_code
_entity_poly.pdbx_strand_id
1 'polypeptide(L)'
;MRLGTRSPNEFIQLLNGKNDLIQKSFLTKIADMTKMADVKVMLGDATVSEQKTFDPKLVMDYFQNIGKNLKDWSIQDVTISNNEDLRRIFLKFEIMEGNYLISGHVSIQFHVLLYYKPDQRVIDCQKELSEIIDMTKNKEEELSNNSDQYVLDKLKEMGYKDFDHQKLFEVFYENDEFREKVFSEIEEQSGVDFQKLSEKKTQLFNELDSLLVETYQTTPTLIDDSKLVTGEEGCLCTFDLEFVKNNTREGLFDPRKMSESAKDGIVKRLDEFTRIVN
;
A
#
# COMPACT_ATOMS: atom_id res chain seq x y z
N MET A 1 -7.78 -28.24 12.03
CA MET A 1 -7.53 -27.96 13.46
C MET A 1 -6.35 -27.02 13.57
N ARG A 2 -6.53 -25.84 14.16
CA ARG A 2 -5.43 -24.88 14.38
C ARG A 2 -4.56 -25.30 15.56
N LEU A 3 -3.25 -25.39 15.36
CA LEU A 3 -2.29 -25.59 16.46
C LEU A 3 -2.23 -24.33 17.35
N GLY A 4 -2.01 -24.53 18.65
CA GLY A 4 -2.11 -23.50 19.69
C GLY A 4 -3.48 -23.42 20.38
N THR A 5 -4.48 -24.16 19.89
CA THR A 5 -5.79 -24.25 20.55
C THR A 5 -5.74 -25.22 21.74
N ARG A 6 -6.43 -24.89 22.84
CA ARG A 6 -6.48 -25.74 24.04
C ARG A 6 -7.09 -27.10 23.69
N SER A 7 -6.39 -28.18 24.04
CA SER A 7 -6.85 -29.54 23.80
C SER A 7 -6.47 -30.46 24.98
N PRO A 8 -7.36 -31.39 25.40
CA PRO A 8 -7.04 -32.40 26.40
C PRO A 8 -6.21 -33.57 25.83
N ASN A 9 -6.00 -33.63 24.51
CA ASN A 9 -5.27 -34.71 23.87
C ASN A 9 -3.75 -34.49 23.99
N GLU A 10 -3.03 -35.49 24.51
CA GLU A 10 -1.57 -35.42 24.75
C GLU A 10 -0.76 -35.15 23.47
N PHE A 11 -1.12 -35.77 22.35
CA PHE A 11 -0.43 -35.53 21.08
C PHE A 11 -0.65 -34.08 20.60
N ILE A 12 -1.85 -33.54 20.72
CA ILE A 12 -2.10 -32.12 20.37
C ILE A 12 -1.37 -31.17 21.32
N GLN A 13 -1.26 -31.48 22.62
CA GLN A 13 -0.47 -30.69 23.55
C GLN A 13 1.02 -30.68 23.16
N LEU A 14 1.56 -31.81 22.72
CA LEU A 14 2.91 -31.89 22.18
C LEU A 14 3.09 -31.00 20.93
N LEU A 15 2.15 -31.06 19.97
CA LEU A 15 2.19 -30.20 18.77
C LEU A 15 2.08 -28.72 19.13
N ASN A 16 1.23 -28.36 20.10
CA ASN A 16 1.10 -26.99 20.58
C ASN A 16 2.41 -26.49 21.21
N GLY A 17 3.10 -27.31 22.00
CA GLY A 17 4.40 -26.95 22.57
C GLY A 17 5.45 -26.67 21.48
N LYS A 18 5.44 -27.44 20.39
CA LYS A 18 6.31 -27.18 19.22
C LYS A 18 5.90 -25.89 18.49
N ASN A 19 4.60 -25.69 18.28
CA ASN A 19 4.08 -24.46 17.69
C ASN A 19 4.50 -23.21 18.48
N ASP A 20 4.44 -23.25 19.81
CA ASP A 20 4.86 -22.14 20.67
C ASP A 20 6.35 -21.82 20.53
N LEU A 21 7.20 -22.84 20.39
CA LEU A 21 8.64 -22.66 20.14
C LEU A 21 8.87 -22.01 18.77
N ILE A 22 8.20 -22.52 17.73
CA ILE A 22 8.28 -21.97 16.38
C ILE A 22 7.86 -20.50 16.36
N GLN A 23 6.72 -20.17 16.98
CA GLN A 23 6.19 -18.81 17.05
C GLN A 23 7.16 -17.85 17.76
N LYS A 24 7.80 -18.28 18.85
CA LYS A 24 8.79 -17.47 19.58
C LYS A 24 10.05 -17.21 18.75
N SER A 25 10.58 -18.24 18.10
CA SER A 25 11.76 -18.11 17.22
C SER A 25 11.44 -17.21 16.03
N PHE A 26 10.29 -17.43 15.38
CA PHE A 26 9.81 -16.61 14.28
C PHE A 26 9.68 -15.14 14.67
N LEU A 27 9.00 -14.86 15.79
CA LEU A 27 8.84 -13.50 16.30
C LEU A 27 10.20 -12.82 16.55
N THR A 28 11.17 -13.56 17.10
CA THR A 28 12.51 -13.04 17.38
C THR A 28 13.24 -12.66 16.09
N LYS A 29 13.16 -13.50 15.03
CA LYS A 29 13.75 -13.20 13.71
C LYS A 29 13.08 -12.01 13.04
N ILE A 30 11.75 -11.95 13.08
CA ILE A 30 11.00 -10.81 12.53
C ILE A 30 11.40 -9.53 13.26
N ALA A 31 11.42 -9.54 14.60
CA ALA A 31 11.83 -8.38 15.39
C ALA A 31 13.24 -7.87 15.05
N ASP A 32 14.17 -8.77 14.72
CA ASP A 32 15.52 -8.39 14.29
C ASP A 32 15.53 -7.77 12.88
N MET A 33 14.79 -8.35 11.94
CA MET A 33 14.69 -7.88 10.55
C MET A 33 13.90 -6.59 10.41
N THR A 34 12.97 -6.34 11.33
CA THR A 34 12.13 -5.13 11.37
C THR A 34 12.67 -4.09 12.34
N LYS A 35 13.96 -4.15 12.69
CA LYS A 35 14.62 -3.09 13.45
C LYS A 35 14.54 -1.79 12.66
N MET A 36 13.90 -0.80 13.26
CA MET A 36 13.75 0.51 12.67
C MET A 36 15.09 1.24 12.66
N ALA A 37 15.45 1.78 11.50
CA ALA A 37 16.54 2.71 11.32
C ALA A 37 15.98 4.11 11.03
N ASP A 38 16.70 5.13 11.49
CA ASP A 38 16.35 6.52 11.20
C ASP A 38 16.78 6.87 9.77
N VAL A 39 15.86 7.47 9.02
CA VAL A 39 16.07 7.97 7.66
C VAL A 39 15.61 9.41 7.59
N LYS A 40 16.40 10.24 6.90
CA LYS A 40 16.02 11.63 6.62
C LYS A 40 15.04 11.65 5.46
N VAL A 41 13.94 12.34 5.64
CA VAL A 41 12.91 12.57 4.63
C VAL A 41 12.51 14.04 4.62
N MET A 42 11.86 14.46 3.54
CA MET A 42 11.33 15.80 3.38
C MET A 42 9.80 15.75 3.41
N LEU A 43 9.20 16.64 4.21
CA LEU A 43 7.75 16.82 4.29
C LEU A 43 7.24 17.68 3.12
N GLY A 44 5.91 17.75 2.96
CA GLY A 44 5.29 18.55 1.89
C GLY A 44 5.56 20.06 1.97
N ASP A 45 6.01 20.56 3.11
CA ASP A 45 6.39 21.96 3.34
C ASP A 45 7.90 22.21 3.21
N ALA A 46 8.63 21.29 2.58
CA ALA A 46 10.08 21.30 2.40
C ALA A 46 10.92 21.16 3.69
N THR A 47 10.28 20.87 4.84
CA THR A 47 11.03 20.64 6.08
C THR A 47 11.67 19.25 6.08
N VAL A 48 12.95 19.17 6.42
CA VAL A 48 13.65 17.88 6.59
C VAL A 48 13.38 17.35 8.01
N SER A 49 12.92 16.11 8.09
CA SER A 49 12.61 15.40 9.33
C SER A 49 13.25 14.01 9.33
N GLU A 50 13.43 13.43 10.51
CA GLU A 50 13.87 12.05 10.67
C GLU A 50 12.67 11.15 10.91
N GLN A 51 12.54 10.10 10.11
CA GLN A 51 11.50 9.09 10.23
C GLN A 51 12.13 7.72 10.47
N LYS A 52 11.34 6.82 11.06
CA LYS A 52 11.75 5.44 11.31
C LYS A 52 11.22 4.53 10.22
N THR A 53 12.09 3.67 9.70
CA THR A 53 11.73 2.67 8.70
C THR A 53 12.53 1.39 8.89
N PHE A 54 11.99 0.26 8.49
CA PHE A 54 12.76 -0.98 8.29
C PHE A 54 12.92 -1.28 6.79
N ASP A 55 13.69 -2.32 6.46
CA ASP A 55 13.85 -2.80 5.07
C ASP A 55 13.00 -4.06 4.84
N PRO A 56 11.88 -3.98 4.09
CA PRO A 56 11.03 -5.12 3.78
C PRO A 56 11.74 -6.22 3.00
N LYS A 57 12.83 -5.89 2.30
CA LYS A 57 13.62 -6.89 1.54
C LYS A 57 14.24 -7.92 2.46
N LEU A 58 14.67 -7.54 3.67
CA LEU A 58 15.21 -8.48 4.65
C LEU A 58 14.18 -9.56 5.02
N VAL A 59 12.91 -9.16 5.18
CA VAL A 59 11.83 -10.10 5.49
C VAL A 59 11.49 -10.97 4.27
N MET A 60 11.48 -10.38 3.07
CA MET A 60 11.25 -11.11 1.83
C MET A 60 12.33 -12.18 1.59
N ASP A 61 13.60 -11.83 1.74
CA ASP A 61 14.73 -12.74 1.60
C ASP A 61 14.67 -13.86 2.65
N TYR A 62 14.27 -13.53 3.88
CA TYR A 62 14.03 -14.51 4.94
C TYR A 62 12.93 -15.51 4.57
N PHE A 63 11.78 -15.05 4.08
CA PHE A 63 10.69 -15.96 3.67
C PHE A 63 11.08 -16.81 2.46
N GLN A 64 11.82 -16.25 1.50
CA GLN A 64 12.38 -17.03 0.40
C GLN A 64 13.35 -18.10 0.90
N ASN A 65 14.16 -17.79 1.91
CA ASN A 65 15.04 -18.76 2.55
C ASN A 65 14.26 -19.87 3.27
N ILE A 66 13.15 -19.55 3.95
CA ILE A 66 12.25 -20.57 4.52
C ILE A 66 11.76 -21.50 3.40
N GLY A 67 11.21 -20.95 2.33
CA GLY A 67 10.70 -21.73 1.20
C GLY A 67 11.77 -22.64 0.58
N LYS A 68 12.98 -22.13 0.33
CA LYS A 68 14.09 -22.94 -0.25
C LYS A 68 14.51 -24.12 0.62
N ASN A 69 14.36 -24.01 1.95
CA ASN A 69 14.80 -25.04 2.88
C ASN A 69 13.69 -26.07 3.23
N LEU A 70 12.43 -25.80 2.88
CA LEU A 70 11.32 -26.72 3.09
C LEU A 70 11.26 -27.78 1.98
N LYS A 71 11.87 -28.94 2.22
CA LYS A 71 11.93 -30.02 1.23
C LYS A 71 10.64 -30.81 1.17
N ASP A 72 10.18 -31.10 -0.05
CA ASP A 72 8.94 -31.84 -0.34
C ASP A 72 7.64 -31.13 0.06
N TRP A 73 7.72 -29.89 0.55
CA TRP A 73 6.55 -29.06 0.79
C TRP A 73 6.05 -28.47 -0.52
N SER A 74 4.73 -28.39 -0.67
CA SER A 74 4.09 -27.53 -1.66
C SER A 74 4.15 -26.10 -1.16
N ILE A 75 4.81 -25.21 -1.90
CA ILE A 75 5.10 -23.84 -1.45
C ILE A 75 4.51 -22.87 -2.47
N GLN A 76 3.75 -21.88 -1.98
CA GLN A 76 3.38 -20.72 -2.78
C GLN A 76 4.53 -19.72 -2.77
N ASP A 77 4.80 -19.07 -3.88
CA ASP A 77 5.82 -18.02 -3.93
C ASP A 77 5.53 -16.91 -2.92
N VAL A 78 6.59 -16.29 -2.39
CA VAL A 78 6.47 -15.16 -1.48
C VAL A 78 5.67 -14.06 -2.17
N THR A 79 4.55 -13.70 -1.57
CA THR A 79 3.59 -12.76 -2.16
C THR A 79 3.54 -11.47 -1.35
N ILE A 80 3.37 -10.34 -2.05
CA ILE A 80 3.18 -9.03 -1.44
C ILE A 80 1.78 -8.52 -1.80
N SER A 81 0.97 -8.14 -0.80
CA SER A 81 -0.26 -7.40 -1.06
C SER A 81 0.05 -5.92 -1.27
N ASN A 82 -0.59 -5.29 -2.24
CA ASN A 82 -0.44 -3.87 -2.52
C ASN A 82 -1.77 -3.14 -2.29
N ASN A 83 -2.17 -3.01 -1.02
CA ASN A 83 -3.38 -2.30 -0.64
C ASN A 83 -3.00 -0.94 -0.06
N GLU A 84 -2.92 0.08 -0.92
CA GLU A 84 -2.60 1.47 -0.58
C GLU A 84 -1.50 1.61 0.49
N ASP A 85 -1.87 1.92 1.72
CA ASP A 85 -1.01 2.21 2.87
C ASP A 85 -0.75 0.99 3.77
N LEU A 86 -1.36 -0.17 3.50
CA LEU A 86 -1.20 -1.40 4.28
C LEU A 86 -0.72 -2.54 3.38
N ARG A 87 0.52 -2.98 3.62
CA ARG A 87 1.14 -4.07 2.84
C ARG A 87 1.38 -5.29 3.72
N ARG A 88 1.36 -6.45 3.06
CA ARG A 88 1.61 -7.75 3.68
C ARG A 88 2.58 -8.55 2.84
N ILE A 89 3.65 -9.02 3.46
CA ILE A 89 4.51 -10.05 2.88
C ILE A 89 4.11 -11.38 3.53
N PHE A 90 3.86 -12.42 2.74
CA PHE A 90 3.47 -13.71 3.28
C PHE A 90 3.98 -14.90 2.47
N LEU A 91 4.07 -16.04 3.15
CA LEU A 91 4.42 -17.34 2.59
C LEU A 91 3.42 -18.38 3.11
N LYS A 92 2.88 -19.19 2.20
CA LYS A 92 2.00 -20.32 2.50
C LYS A 92 2.63 -21.60 1.98
N PHE A 93 2.55 -22.65 2.77
CA PHE A 93 3.15 -23.94 2.44
C PHE A 93 2.35 -25.08 3.05
N GLU A 94 2.33 -26.24 2.39
CA GLU A 94 1.60 -27.42 2.87
C GLU A 94 2.31 -28.73 2.52
N ILE A 95 2.13 -29.76 3.36
CA ILE A 95 2.68 -31.10 3.15
C ILE A 95 1.75 -32.17 3.70
N MET A 96 1.76 -33.33 3.05
CA MET A 96 0.97 -34.50 3.45
C MET A 96 1.82 -35.49 4.26
N GLU A 97 1.30 -35.91 5.40
CA GLU A 97 1.82 -37.01 6.21
C GLU A 97 0.72 -38.07 6.39
N GLY A 98 0.78 -39.12 5.57
CA GLY A 98 -0.31 -40.09 5.46
C GLY A 98 -1.59 -39.44 4.91
N ASN A 99 -2.66 -39.47 5.71
CA ASN A 99 -3.95 -38.83 5.38
C ASN A 99 -4.11 -37.47 6.08
N TYR A 100 -3.02 -36.86 6.55
CA TYR A 100 -3.07 -35.57 7.27
C TYR A 100 -2.29 -34.51 6.52
N LEU A 101 -2.95 -33.38 6.26
CA LEU A 101 -2.34 -32.21 5.67
C LEU A 101 -1.87 -31.27 6.78
N ILE A 102 -0.60 -30.92 6.77
CA ILE A 102 -0.04 -29.84 7.56
C ILE A 102 0.05 -28.63 6.64
N SER A 103 -0.58 -27.52 7.02
CA SER A 103 -0.44 -26.25 6.32
C SER A 103 0.11 -25.18 7.26
N GLY A 104 1.00 -24.35 6.73
CA GLY A 104 1.63 -23.25 7.44
C GLY A 104 1.41 -21.94 6.71
N HIS A 105 1.19 -20.88 7.48
CA HIS A 105 1.07 -19.51 6.99
C HIS A 105 1.91 -18.61 7.88
N VAL A 106 2.90 -17.97 7.27
CA VAL A 106 3.71 -16.93 7.92
C VAL A 106 3.52 -15.62 7.18
N SER A 107 3.38 -14.52 7.92
CA SER A 107 3.23 -13.19 7.33
C SER A 107 3.76 -12.09 8.22
N ILE A 108 4.02 -10.94 7.60
CA ILE A 108 4.16 -9.66 8.27
C ILE A 108 3.22 -8.65 7.60
N GLN A 109 2.60 -7.79 8.40
CA GLN A 109 1.75 -6.70 7.99
C GLN A 109 2.30 -5.37 8.52
N PHE A 110 2.40 -4.38 7.64
CA PHE A 110 3.09 -3.13 7.90
C PHE A 110 2.47 -1.97 7.11
N HIS A 111 2.57 -0.77 7.66
CA HIS A 111 2.16 0.46 7.00
C HIS A 111 3.24 1.04 6.09
N VAL A 112 2.80 1.68 5.01
CA VAL A 112 3.64 2.42 4.06
C VAL A 112 3.29 3.89 4.16
N LEU A 113 4.29 4.72 4.49
CA LEU A 113 4.15 6.17 4.51
C LEU A 113 5.03 6.78 3.43
N LEU A 114 4.46 7.71 2.66
CA LEU A 114 5.12 8.40 1.57
C LEU A 114 5.67 9.75 2.04
N TYR A 115 6.93 10.00 1.73
CA TYR A 115 7.61 11.28 1.94
C TYR A 115 8.41 11.66 0.70
N TYR A 116 8.91 12.89 0.63
CA TYR A 116 9.85 13.27 -0.41
C TYR A 116 11.29 12.96 -0.02
N LYS A 117 12.14 12.73 -1.02
CA LYS A 117 13.60 12.72 -0.84
C LYS A 117 14.05 14.09 -0.32
N PRO A 118 15.02 14.15 0.62
CA PRO A 118 15.72 15.39 0.97
C PRO A 118 16.57 15.94 -0.19
N ASP A 119 15.90 16.41 -1.24
CA ASP A 119 16.48 16.86 -2.48
C ASP A 119 16.03 18.29 -2.79
N GLN A 120 16.96 19.13 -3.22
CA GLN A 120 16.69 20.52 -3.59
C GLN A 120 15.64 20.59 -4.71
N ARG A 121 15.60 19.60 -5.61
CA ARG A 121 14.65 19.60 -6.72
C ARG A 121 13.20 19.55 -6.26
N VAL A 122 12.91 18.91 -5.13
CA VAL A 122 11.57 18.92 -4.51
C VAL A 122 11.15 20.35 -4.18
N ILE A 123 12.04 21.11 -3.55
CA ILE A 123 11.81 22.50 -3.18
C ILE A 123 11.59 23.37 -4.42
N ASP A 124 12.41 23.17 -5.45
CA ASP A 124 12.31 23.94 -6.70
C ASP A 124 10.98 23.64 -7.41
N CYS A 125 10.58 22.38 -7.51
CA CYS A 125 9.28 21.98 -8.07
C CYS A 125 8.11 22.59 -7.28
N GLN A 126 8.18 22.60 -5.96
CA GLN A 126 7.14 23.19 -5.10
C GLN A 126 7.05 24.72 -5.28
N LYS A 127 8.19 25.40 -5.41
CA LYS A 127 8.23 26.84 -5.71
C LYS A 127 7.65 27.15 -7.09
N GLU A 128 8.09 26.42 -8.13
CA GLU A 128 7.54 26.57 -9.49
C GLU A 128 6.02 26.33 -9.50
N LEU A 129 5.52 25.33 -8.78
CA LEU A 129 4.09 25.09 -8.63
C LEU A 129 3.36 26.23 -7.92
N SER A 130 3.95 26.79 -6.85
CA SER A 130 3.37 27.94 -6.14
C SER A 130 3.28 29.16 -7.05
N GLU A 131 4.34 29.44 -7.81
CA GLU A 131 4.35 30.55 -8.78
C GLU A 131 3.26 30.37 -9.84
N ILE A 132 3.07 29.16 -10.37
CA ILE A 132 1.99 28.85 -11.31
C ILE A 132 0.62 29.10 -10.66
N ILE A 133 0.41 28.65 -9.42
CA ILE A 133 -0.86 28.84 -8.70
C ILE A 133 -1.13 30.32 -8.45
N ASP A 134 -0.14 31.08 -8.00
CA ASP A 134 -0.26 32.51 -7.75
C ASP A 134 -0.53 33.28 -9.04
N MET A 135 0.15 32.94 -10.14
CA MET A 135 -0.10 33.51 -11.46
C MET A 135 -1.52 33.20 -11.95
N THR A 136 -1.97 31.95 -11.84
CA THR A 136 -3.32 31.56 -12.25
C THR A 136 -4.37 32.25 -11.40
N LYS A 137 -4.21 32.31 -10.08
CA LYS A 137 -5.17 32.95 -9.17
C LYS A 137 -5.27 34.46 -9.40
N ASN A 138 -4.15 35.16 -9.50
CA ASN A 138 -4.14 36.60 -9.77
C ASN A 138 -4.82 36.90 -11.12
N LYS A 139 -4.59 36.04 -12.13
CA LYS A 139 -5.24 36.21 -13.43
C LYS A 139 -6.69 35.77 -13.46
N GLU A 140 -7.10 34.76 -12.71
CA GLU A 140 -8.52 34.45 -12.53
C GLU A 140 -9.26 35.60 -11.85
N GLU A 141 -8.63 36.30 -10.89
CA GLU A 141 -9.18 37.52 -10.28
C GLU A 141 -9.20 38.71 -11.26
N GLU A 142 -8.15 38.92 -12.05
CA GLU A 142 -8.13 39.95 -13.11
C GLU A 142 -9.16 39.62 -14.21
N LEU A 143 -9.25 38.37 -14.63
CA LEU A 143 -10.20 37.89 -15.62
C LEU A 143 -11.62 37.99 -15.08
N SER A 144 -11.95 37.54 -13.87
CA SER A 144 -13.31 37.69 -13.35
C SER A 144 -13.77 39.14 -13.25
N ASN A 145 -12.86 40.08 -12.93
CA ASN A 145 -13.20 41.49 -12.86
C ASN A 145 -13.27 42.16 -14.25
N ASN A 146 -12.42 41.74 -15.18
CA ASN A 146 -12.33 42.33 -16.52
C ASN A 146 -13.21 41.62 -17.55
N SER A 147 -13.50 40.32 -17.42
CA SER A 147 -14.18 39.48 -18.41
C SER A 147 -15.64 39.85 -18.54
N ASP A 148 -16.34 40.10 -17.42
CA ASP A 148 -17.75 40.50 -17.47
C ASP A 148 -17.89 41.83 -18.20
N GLN A 149 -17.03 42.80 -17.89
CA GLN A 149 -17.04 44.10 -18.56
C GLN A 149 -16.54 44.00 -20.02
N TYR A 150 -15.53 43.17 -20.30
CA TYR A 150 -14.96 42.96 -21.63
C TYR A 150 -15.93 42.24 -22.58
N VAL A 151 -16.60 41.18 -22.09
CA VAL A 151 -17.67 40.47 -22.82
C VAL A 151 -18.81 41.44 -23.13
N LEU A 152 -19.24 42.24 -22.14
CA LEU A 152 -20.27 43.26 -22.33
C LEU A 152 -19.85 44.33 -23.33
N ASP A 153 -18.61 44.80 -23.28
CA ASP A 153 -18.10 45.83 -24.18
C ASP A 153 -17.96 45.29 -25.62
N LYS A 154 -17.52 44.04 -25.80
CA LYS A 154 -17.46 43.36 -27.11
C LYS A 154 -18.83 43.12 -27.71
N LEU A 155 -19.80 42.69 -26.91
CA LEU A 155 -21.18 42.53 -27.36
C LEU A 155 -21.79 43.87 -27.80
N LYS A 156 -21.49 44.96 -27.07
CA LYS A 156 -21.90 46.31 -27.46
C LYS A 156 -21.20 46.80 -28.73
N GLU A 157 -19.92 46.47 -28.93
CA GLU A 157 -19.18 46.78 -30.18
C GLU A 157 -19.78 46.07 -31.40
N MET A 158 -20.27 44.84 -31.23
CA MET A 158 -20.87 44.04 -32.30
C MET A 158 -22.32 44.42 -32.65
N GLY A 159 -22.87 45.45 -32.01
CA GLY A 159 -24.17 46.04 -32.35
C GLY A 159 -25.28 45.77 -31.34
N TYR A 160 -25.02 45.05 -30.24
CA TYR A 160 -26.01 44.77 -29.19
C TYR A 160 -26.07 45.87 -28.11
N LYS A 161 -25.92 47.15 -28.52
CA LYS A 161 -25.77 48.30 -27.60
C LYS A 161 -26.97 48.53 -26.68
N ASP A 162 -28.16 48.12 -27.12
CA ASP A 162 -29.44 48.35 -26.44
C ASP A 162 -29.94 47.14 -25.64
N PHE A 163 -29.14 46.07 -25.55
CA PHE A 163 -29.52 44.84 -24.85
C PHE A 163 -29.19 45.00 -23.35
N ASP A 164 -30.07 44.49 -22.49
CA ASP A 164 -29.79 44.38 -21.06
C ASP A 164 -28.74 43.28 -20.79
N HIS A 165 -28.10 43.32 -19.62
CA HIS A 165 -27.04 42.38 -19.28
C HIS A 165 -27.50 40.91 -19.40
N GLN A 166 -28.76 40.61 -19.11
CA GLN A 166 -29.27 39.25 -19.14
C GLN A 166 -29.36 38.70 -20.56
N LYS A 167 -29.89 39.47 -21.51
CA LYS A 167 -29.92 39.09 -22.93
C LYS A 167 -28.54 39.04 -23.57
N LEU A 168 -27.61 39.87 -23.10
CA LEU A 168 -26.22 39.85 -23.55
C LEU A 168 -25.53 38.53 -23.17
N PHE A 169 -25.76 38.02 -21.96
CA PHE A 169 -25.27 36.70 -21.56
C PHE A 169 -25.96 35.57 -22.34
N GLU A 170 -27.27 35.64 -22.59
CA GLU A 170 -27.97 34.63 -23.42
C GLU A 170 -27.35 34.52 -24.82
N VAL A 171 -27.09 35.64 -25.50
CA VAL A 171 -26.43 35.65 -26.83
C VAL A 171 -25.00 35.08 -26.78
N PHE A 172 -24.25 35.34 -25.70
CA PHE A 172 -22.92 34.77 -25.50
C PHE A 172 -22.97 33.23 -25.28
N TYR A 173 -23.99 32.73 -24.58
CA TYR A 173 -24.17 31.30 -24.30
C TYR A 173 -24.88 30.52 -25.42
N GLU A 174 -25.49 31.19 -26.39
CA GLU A 174 -26.13 30.54 -27.56
C GLU A 174 -25.22 30.51 -28.80
N ASN A 175 -24.19 31.36 -28.85
CA ASN A 175 -23.29 31.46 -30.00
C ASN A 175 -21.89 30.90 -29.69
N ASP A 176 -21.70 29.62 -30.01
CA ASP A 176 -20.46 28.89 -29.71
C ASP A 176 -19.23 29.46 -30.42
N GLU A 177 -19.36 29.89 -31.68
CA GLU A 177 -18.24 30.48 -32.45
C GLU A 177 -17.80 31.83 -31.86
N PHE A 178 -18.76 32.65 -31.39
CA PHE A 178 -18.46 33.90 -30.71
C PHE A 178 -17.79 33.66 -29.35
N ARG A 179 -18.29 32.66 -28.61
CA ARG A 179 -17.75 32.28 -27.31
C ARG A 179 -16.30 31.82 -27.40
N GLU A 180 -16.00 30.93 -28.35
CA GLU A 180 -14.62 30.48 -28.61
C GLU A 180 -13.70 31.64 -28.97
N LYS A 181 -14.17 32.59 -29.78
CA LYS A 181 -13.39 33.78 -30.15
C LYS A 181 -13.11 34.70 -28.96
N VAL A 182 -14.12 34.94 -28.11
CA VAL A 182 -13.96 35.76 -26.91
C VAL A 182 -13.02 35.08 -25.91
N PHE A 183 -13.14 33.76 -25.69
CA PHE A 183 -12.19 33.02 -24.85
C PHE A 183 -10.76 33.06 -25.41
N SER A 184 -10.59 32.90 -26.73
CA SER A 184 -9.28 32.99 -27.37
C SER A 184 -8.65 34.39 -27.24
N GLU A 185 -9.45 35.45 -27.40
CA GLU A 185 -8.98 36.83 -27.19
C GLU A 185 -8.67 37.14 -25.72
N ILE A 186 -9.42 36.55 -24.78
CA ILE A 186 -9.15 36.64 -23.35
C ILE A 186 -7.82 35.96 -23.00
N GLU A 187 -7.55 34.78 -23.57
CA GLU A 187 -6.26 34.09 -23.44
C GLU A 187 -5.12 34.95 -24.02
N GLU A 188 -5.28 35.53 -25.22
CA GLU A 188 -4.30 36.44 -25.82
C GLU A 188 -4.06 37.71 -24.99
N GLN A 189 -5.11 38.35 -24.46
CA GLN A 189 -5.00 39.56 -23.64
C GLN A 189 -4.38 39.31 -22.26
N SER A 190 -4.63 38.14 -21.69
CA SER A 190 -4.00 37.75 -20.44
C SER A 190 -2.48 37.59 -20.60
N GLY A 191 -1.96 37.31 -21.80
CA GLY A 191 -0.52 37.10 -22.05
C GLY A 191 0.04 35.86 -21.34
N VAL A 192 -0.82 34.97 -20.86
CA VAL A 192 -0.47 33.70 -20.23
C VAL A 192 -1.14 32.56 -20.98
N ASP A 193 -0.31 31.63 -21.43
CA ASP A 193 -0.76 30.39 -22.04
C ASP A 193 -1.18 29.41 -20.92
N PHE A 194 -2.45 29.44 -20.55
CA PHE A 194 -3.02 28.59 -19.51
C PHE A 194 -2.84 27.10 -19.82
N GLN A 195 -2.87 26.73 -21.10
CA GLN A 195 -2.60 25.37 -21.55
C GLN A 195 -1.16 24.97 -21.19
N LYS A 196 -0.17 25.81 -21.53
CA LYS A 196 1.24 25.57 -21.18
C LYS A 196 1.49 25.55 -19.67
N LEU A 197 0.80 26.39 -18.90
CA LEU A 197 0.87 26.34 -17.43
C LEU A 197 0.29 25.03 -16.86
N SER A 198 -0.82 24.56 -17.42
CA SER A 198 -1.44 23.29 -17.03
C SER A 198 -0.54 22.08 -17.37
N GLU A 199 0.07 22.09 -18.56
CA GLU A 199 1.05 21.09 -18.97
C GLU A 199 2.27 21.09 -18.04
N LYS A 200 2.83 22.26 -17.73
CA LYS A 200 3.96 22.41 -16.82
C LYS A 200 3.62 21.96 -15.40
N LYS A 201 2.42 22.27 -14.90
CA LYS A 201 1.90 21.80 -13.60
C LYS A 201 1.86 20.26 -13.55
N THR A 202 1.38 19.62 -14.61
CA THR A 202 1.32 18.16 -14.71
C THR A 202 2.73 17.54 -14.73
N GLN A 203 3.66 18.14 -15.46
CA GLN A 203 5.07 17.71 -15.47
C GLN A 203 5.71 17.79 -14.08
N LEU A 204 5.46 18.88 -13.35
CA LEU A 204 5.99 19.08 -12.00
C LEU A 204 5.41 18.08 -10.99
N PHE A 205 4.12 17.73 -11.09
CA PHE A 205 3.54 16.68 -10.24
C PHE A 205 4.16 15.30 -10.52
N ASN A 206 4.30 14.92 -11.80
CA ASN A 206 4.96 13.67 -12.16
C ASN A 206 6.42 13.62 -11.66
N GLU A 207 7.12 14.76 -11.70
CA GLU A 207 8.48 14.87 -11.18
C GLU A 207 8.50 14.72 -9.65
N LEU A 208 7.60 15.38 -8.93
CA LEU A 208 7.44 15.21 -7.48
C LEU A 208 7.13 13.75 -7.11
N ASP A 209 6.23 13.08 -7.84
CA ASP A 209 5.90 11.67 -7.62
C ASP A 209 7.13 10.77 -7.76
N SER A 210 8.03 11.06 -8.72
CA SER A 210 9.30 10.33 -8.90
C SER A 210 10.31 10.55 -7.76
N LEU A 211 10.11 11.62 -6.99
CA LEU A 211 10.94 11.99 -5.84
C LEU A 211 10.35 11.48 -4.52
N LEU A 212 9.22 10.78 -4.54
CA LEU A 212 8.69 10.11 -3.37
C LEU A 212 9.60 8.95 -2.93
N VAL A 213 9.63 8.73 -1.62
CA VAL A 213 10.24 7.60 -0.95
C VAL A 213 9.23 7.00 0.02
N GLU A 214 9.21 5.68 0.06
CA GLU A 214 8.42 4.93 1.01
C GLU A 214 9.22 4.71 2.29
N THR A 215 8.54 4.84 3.41
CA THR A 215 9.00 4.36 4.71
C THR A 215 8.01 3.32 5.22
N TYR A 216 8.51 2.36 5.98
CA TYR A 216 7.78 1.18 6.37
C TYR A 216 7.72 1.08 7.89
N GLN A 217 6.52 0.94 8.44
CA GLN A 217 6.29 0.88 9.87
C GLN A 217 5.53 -0.39 10.25
N THR A 218 5.92 -0.99 11.37
CA THR A 218 5.29 -2.20 11.89
C THR A 218 5.67 -2.36 13.36
N THR A 219 4.93 -3.23 14.05
CA THR A 219 5.29 -3.69 15.38
C THR A 219 5.59 -5.18 15.33
N PRO A 220 6.73 -5.65 15.87
CA PRO A 220 7.05 -7.08 15.88
C PRO A 220 6.26 -7.75 17.02
N THR A 221 4.97 -7.94 16.81
CA THR A 221 4.06 -8.66 17.71
C THR A 221 3.35 -9.76 16.95
N LEU A 222 3.08 -10.89 17.62
CA LEU A 222 2.25 -11.94 17.02
C LEU A 222 0.79 -11.51 17.04
N ILE A 223 0.18 -11.53 15.87
CA ILE A 223 -1.25 -11.28 15.67
C ILE A 223 -1.95 -12.57 15.24
N ASP A 224 -3.27 -12.61 15.37
CA ASP A 224 -4.10 -13.71 14.86
C ASP A 224 -4.73 -13.34 13.52
N ASP A 225 -5.45 -14.29 12.89
CA ASP A 225 -6.10 -14.07 11.61
C ASP A 225 -7.13 -12.94 11.66
N SER A 226 -7.83 -12.74 12.78
CA SER A 226 -8.83 -11.67 12.90
C SER A 226 -8.14 -10.31 12.85
N LYS A 227 -7.10 -10.13 13.64
CA LYS A 227 -6.27 -8.91 13.68
C LYS A 227 -5.62 -8.62 12.33
N LEU A 228 -5.14 -9.67 11.67
CA LEU A 228 -4.58 -9.59 10.33
C LEU A 228 -5.61 -9.09 9.30
N VAL A 229 -6.87 -9.55 9.39
CA VAL A 229 -7.97 -9.11 8.51
C VAL A 229 -8.43 -7.68 8.82
N THR A 230 -8.43 -7.27 10.09
CA THR A 230 -8.81 -5.91 10.49
C THR A 230 -7.74 -4.85 10.23
N GLY A 231 -6.59 -5.25 9.69
CA GLY A 231 -5.53 -4.33 9.31
C GLY A 231 -4.53 -4.00 10.42
N GLU A 232 -4.51 -4.75 11.53
CA GLU A 232 -3.52 -4.52 12.58
C GLU A 232 -2.10 -4.85 12.10
N GLU A 233 -1.14 -4.00 12.44
CA GLU A 233 0.28 -4.27 12.20
C GLU A 233 0.77 -5.43 13.07
N GLY A 234 1.65 -6.25 12.52
CA GLY A 234 2.18 -7.40 13.24
C GLY A 234 2.66 -8.51 12.33
N CYS A 235 2.93 -9.65 12.93
CA CYS A 235 3.32 -10.85 12.21
C CYS A 235 2.43 -12.03 12.58
N LEU A 236 2.15 -12.89 11.61
CA LEU A 236 1.40 -14.13 11.79
C LEU A 236 2.35 -15.32 11.64
N CYS A 237 2.21 -16.32 12.50
CA CYS A 237 2.83 -17.62 12.30
C CYS A 237 1.87 -18.69 12.80
N THR A 238 1.25 -19.39 11.86
CA THR A 238 0.15 -20.32 12.17
C THR A 238 0.30 -21.61 11.42
N PHE A 239 -0.05 -22.71 12.10
CA PHE A 239 -0.07 -24.05 11.54
C PHE A 239 -1.44 -24.69 11.73
N ASP A 240 -1.97 -25.24 10.65
CA ASP A 240 -3.20 -26.01 10.64
C ASP A 240 -2.89 -27.48 10.33
N LEU A 241 -3.62 -28.35 11.01
CA LEU A 241 -3.60 -29.79 10.76
C LEU A 241 -5.00 -30.23 10.34
N GLU A 242 -5.12 -30.85 9.17
CA GLU A 242 -6.40 -31.27 8.58
C GLU A 242 -6.34 -32.75 8.21
N PHE A 243 -7.45 -33.46 8.37
CA PHE A 243 -7.58 -34.83 7.87
C PHE A 243 -8.11 -34.80 6.43
N VAL A 244 -7.49 -35.56 5.53
CA VAL A 244 -7.86 -35.60 4.11
C VAL A 244 -8.45 -36.96 3.78
N LYS A 245 -9.67 -36.94 3.25
CA LYS A 245 -10.36 -38.14 2.76
C LYS A 245 -11.16 -37.81 1.51
N ASN A 246 -10.96 -38.57 0.43
CA ASN A 246 -11.65 -38.36 -0.85
C ASN A 246 -11.55 -36.92 -1.39
N ASN A 247 -10.37 -36.30 -1.26
CA ASN A 247 -10.10 -34.89 -1.58
C ASN A 247 -10.86 -33.85 -0.74
N THR A 248 -11.61 -34.27 0.28
CA THR A 248 -12.20 -33.37 1.28
C THR A 248 -11.22 -33.16 2.42
N ARG A 249 -11.01 -31.89 2.81
CA ARG A 249 -10.22 -31.49 3.97
C ARG A 249 -11.15 -31.31 5.17
N GLU A 250 -10.88 -32.00 6.26
CA GLU A 250 -11.66 -31.97 7.49
C GLU A 250 -10.80 -31.43 8.64
N GLY A 251 -11.18 -30.25 9.16
CA GLY A 251 -10.50 -29.64 10.29
C GLY A 251 -10.81 -30.29 11.64
N LEU A 252 -11.86 -31.13 11.72
CA LEU A 252 -12.31 -31.83 12.91
C LEU A 252 -12.07 -33.34 12.74
N PHE A 253 -11.13 -33.89 13.49
CA PHE A 253 -10.84 -35.32 13.54
C PHE A 253 -10.42 -35.73 14.96
N ASP A 254 -10.44 -37.03 15.25
CA ASP A 254 -9.96 -37.57 16.53
C ASP A 254 -8.48 -37.95 16.43
N PRO A 255 -7.56 -37.23 17.11
CA PRO A 255 -6.13 -37.53 17.06
C PRO A 255 -5.77 -38.91 17.62
N ARG A 256 -6.66 -39.53 18.41
CA ARG A 256 -6.46 -40.90 18.94
C ARG A 256 -6.57 -41.98 17.87
N LYS A 257 -7.19 -41.67 16.73
CA LYS A 257 -7.33 -42.59 15.59
C LYS A 257 -6.16 -42.52 14.62
N MET A 258 -5.21 -41.61 14.85
CA MET A 258 -4.01 -41.47 14.03
C MET A 258 -3.05 -42.64 14.27
N SER A 259 -2.43 -43.16 13.21
CA SER A 259 -1.33 -44.11 13.35
C SER A 259 -0.11 -43.43 13.98
N GLU A 260 0.69 -44.19 14.72
CA GLU A 260 1.94 -43.67 15.31
C GLU A 260 2.90 -43.15 14.24
N SER A 261 2.97 -43.81 13.08
CA SER A 261 3.75 -43.34 11.93
C SER A 261 3.36 -41.94 11.45
N ALA A 262 2.06 -41.62 11.43
CA ALA A 262 1.58 -40.30 11.02
C ALA A 262 1.90 -39.25 12.10
N LYS A 263 1.75 -39.60 13.38
CA LYS A 263 2.11 -38.72 14.50
C LYS A 263 3.59 -38.37 14.48
N ASP A 264 4.45 -39.37 14.31
CA ASP A 264 5.91 -39.20 14.21
C ASP A 264 6.30 -38.35 12.99
N GLY A 265 5.64 -38.58 11.85
CA GLY A 265 5.83 -37.77 10.64
C GLY A 265 5.51 -36.30 10.86
N ILE A 266 4.34 -36.00 11.45
CA ILE A 266 3.92 -34.63 11.74
C ILE A 266 4.88 -33.93 12.70
N VAL A 267 5.28 -34.62 13.77
CA VAL A 267 6.27 -34.10 14.73
C VAL A 267 7.58 -33.78 14.03
N LYS A 268 8.07 -34.67 13.17
CA LYS A 268 9.31 -34.48 12.40
C LYS A 268 9.22 -33.28 11.46
N ARG A 269 8.06 -33.04 10.83
CA ARG A 269 7.85 -31.88 9.96
C ARG A 269 7.83 -30.55 10.71
N LEU A 270 7.24 -30.51 11.90
CA LEU A 270 7.33 -29.31 12.76
C LEU A 270 8.76 -29.09 13.28
N ASP A 271 9.50 -30.15 13.60
CA ASP A 271 10.90 -30.05 14.01
C ASP A 271 11.81 -29.59 12.85
N GLU A 272 11.53 -30.01 11.62
CA GLU A 272 12.17 -29.49 10.41
C GLU A 272 11.96 -27.98 10.30
N PHE A 273 10.70 -27.52 10.38
CA PHE A 273 10.38 -26.08 10.32
C PHE A 273 11.06 -25.30 11.46
N THR A 274 11.07 -25.84 12.68
CA THR A 274 11.74 -25.23 13.83
C THR A 274 13.22 -24.98 13.57
N ARG A 275 13.92 -25.92 12.91
CA ARG A 275 15.34 -25.74 12.56
C ARG A 275 15.58 -24.69 11.49
N ILE A 276 14.62 -24.51 10.57
CA ILE A 276 14.72 -23.53 9.48
C ILE A 276 14.53 -22.11 10.01
N VAL A 277 13.66 -21.94 11.02
CA VAL A 277 13.34 -20.64 11.61
C VAL A 277 14.35 -20.20 12.69
N ASN A 278 15.10 -21.14 13.27
CA ASN A 278 16.14 -20.84 14.26
C ASN A 278 17.40 -20.20 13.66
#